data_AF-A0A2V3IKU9-F1
#
_entry.id   AF-A0A2V3IKU9-F1
#
_cell.length_a   1.000
_cell.length_b   1.000
_cell.length_c   1.000
_cell.angle_alpha   90.00
_cell.angle_beta   90.00
_cell.angle_gamma   90.00
#
_symmetry.space_group_name_H-M   'P 1'
#
loop_
_entity.id
_entity.type
_entity.pdbx_description
1 polymer ?
#
loop_
_entity_poly.entity_id
_entity_poly.type
_entity_poly.pdbx_seq_one_letter_code
_entity_poly.pdbx_strand_id
1 'polypeptide(L)'
;MDELGRGTSIHDGTAIAYATLSYLVANTGCTTLFVTHFPMIASLHGLYPHLIRASYIDYLEVKDGMNNTTSPEVDESGLKNRSSQEQIKSRIIFLYKLTDGVVPSIYVLNVARLAGIPKEVIDEAQVKAFDLETSMKIQKKCGKMAHLMGNGLWQRKDVVQYISRIVEQGSKT
;
A
#
# COMPACT_ATOMS: atom_id res chain seq x y z
N MET A 1 7.15 -4.58 -15.09
CA MET A 1 8.11 -3.98 -14.15
C MET A 1 7.71 -4.39 -12.75
N ASP A 2 8.66 -4.89 -11.96
CA ASP A 2 8.39 -5.41 -10.62
C ASP A 2 9.31 -4.76 -9.59
N GLU A 3 8.72 -4.20 -8.54
CA GLU A 3 9.38 -3.51 -7.41
C GLU A 3 10.49 -2.52 -7.81
N LEU A 4 10.29 -1.78 -8.90
CA LEU A 4 11.28 -0.79 -9.34
C LEU A 4 11.55 0.23 -8.23
N GLY A 5 12.84 0.48 -7.96
CA GLY A 5 13.26 1.38 -6.86
C GLY A 5 13.47 0.67 -5.52
N ARG A 6 13.36 -0.67 -5.45
CA ARG A 6 13.82 -1.43 -4.28
C ARG A 6 15.34 -1.35 -4.13
N GLY A 7 15.83 -1.29 -2.89
CA GLY A 7 17.26 -1.27 -2.56
C GLY A 7 17.85 0.15 -2.39
N THR A 8 17.01 1.19 -2.45
CA THR A 8 17.39 2.58 -2.15
C THR A 8 16.44 3.19 -1.10
N SER A 9 16.63 4.47 -0.78
CA SER A 9 15.75 5.22 0.12
C SER A 9 14.31 5.24 -0.42
N ILE A 10 13.33 5.34 0.48
CA ILE A 10 11.90 5.38 0.10
C ILE A 10 11.61 6.57 -0.83
N HIS A 11 12.26 7.71 -0.59
CA HIS A 11 12.06 8.92 -1.39
C HIS A 11 12.62 8.75 -2.81
N ASP A 12 13.84 8.24 -2.95
CA ASP A 12 14.46 8.03 -4.26
C ASP A 12 13.77 6.91 -5.03
N GLY A 13 13.45 5.81 -4.35
CA GLY A 13 12.73 4.68 -4.94
C GLY A 13 11.36 5.10 -5.46
N THR A 14 10.61 5.87 -4.67
CA THR A 14 9.31 6.43 -5.11
C THR A 14 9.48 7.36 -6.31
N ALA A 15 10.49 8.24 -6.29
CA ALA A 15 10.71 9.21 -7.36
C ALA A 15 11.04 8.53 -8.70
N ILE A 16 11.96 7.56 -8.69
CA ILE A 16 12.35 6.80 -9.88
C ILE A 16 11.17 6.00 -10.43
N ALA A 17 10.48 5.25 -9.57
CA ALA A 17 9.34 4.43 -9.99
C ALA A 17 8.19 5.27 -10.56
N TYR A 18 7.90 6.43 -9.95
CA TYR A 18 6.92 7.39 -10.46
C TYR A 18 7.32 7.94 -11.84
N ALA A 19 8.57 8.38 -12.00
CA ALA A 19 9.06 8.94 -13.26
C ALA A 19 9.03 7.89 -14.38
N THR A 20 9.43 6.65 -14.09
CA THR A 20 9.39 5.54 -15.06
C THR A 20 7.96 5.21 -15.48
N LEU A 21 7.02 5.05 -14.54
CA LEU A 21 5.63 4.75 -14.89
C LEU A 21 5.02 5.89 -15.71
N SER A 22 5.28 7.14 -15.33
CA SER A 22 4.80 8.32 -16.07
C SER A 22 5.34 8.34 -17.51
N TYR A 23 6.63 8.04 -17.69
CA TYR A 23 7.25 7.95 -19.02
C TYR A 23 6.65 6.82 -19.86
N LEU A 24 6.47 5.62 -19.28
CA LEU A 24 5.87 4.49 -20.01
C LEU A 24 4.46 4.81 -20.52
N VAL A 25 3.67 5.52 -19.70
CA VAL A 25 2.30 5.92 -20.07
C VAL A 25 2.29 7.03 -21.11
N ALA A 26 3.13 8.06 -20.96
CA ALA A 26 3.11 9.26 -21.81
C ALA A 26 3.89 9.12 -23.12
N ASN A 27 4.97 8.33 -23.14
CA ASN A 27 5.90 8.24 -24.25
C ASN A 27 5.83 6.89 -24.98
N THR A 28 5.82 5.79 -24.24
CA THR A 28 5.92 4.44 -24.85
C THR A 28 4.55 3.90 -25.25
N GLY A 29 3.53 4.10 -24.41
CA GLY A 29 2.16 3.62 -24.67
C GLY A 29 2.05 2.09 -24.75
N CYS A 30 3.03 1.34 -24.24
CA CYS A 30 3.01 -0.12 -24.27
C CYS A 30 2.13 -0.70 -23.16
N THR A 31 1.57 -1.89 -23.42
CA THR A 31 0.84 -2.64 -22.38
C THR A 31 1.81 -3.00 -21.26
N THR A 32 1.61 -2.40 -20.08
CA THR A 32 2.54 -2.49 -18.95
C THR A 32 1.82 -3.01 -17.71
N LEU A 33 2.37 -4.07 -17.12
CA LEU A 33 2.10 -4.43 -15.73
C LEU A 33 3.20 -3.82 -14.84
N PHE A 34 2.81 -2.96 -13.91
CA PHE A 34 3.71 -2.28 -13.00
C PHE A 34 3.36 -2.63 -11.55
N VAL A 35 4.21 -3.42 -10.89
CA VAL A 35 4.01 -3.89 -9.52
C VAL A 35 4.87 -3.06 -8.57
N THR A 36 4.28 -2.55 -7.49
CA THR A 36 4.99 -1.67 -6.54
C THR A 36 4.39 -1.70 -5.13
N HIS A 37 5.23 -1.45 -4.14
CA HIS A 37 4.83 -1.21 -2.75
C HIS A 37 4.66 0.28 -2.41
N PHE A 38 4.91 1.20 -3.35
CA PHE A 38 4.84 2.64 -3.09
C PHE A 38 3.41 3.18 -3.22
N PRO A 39 2.70 3.51 -2.13
CA PRO A 39 1.29 3.92 -2.20
C PRO A 39 1.10 5.24 -2.97
N MET A 40 2.13 6.09 -2.98
CA MET A 40 2.10 7.36 -3.72
C MET A 40 1.96 7.17 -5.23
N ILE A 41 2.44 6.06 -5.79
CA ILE A 41 2.35 5.79 -7.23
C ILE A 41 0.90 5.55 -7.64
N ALA A 42 0.08 5.01 -6.75
CA ALA A 42 -1.35 4.83 -7.00
C ALA A 42 -2.07 6.16 -7.30
N SER A 43 -1.52 7.31 -6.90
CA SER A 43 -2.09 8.62 -7.27
C SER A 43 -2.03 8.91 -8.78
N LEU A 44 -1.13 8.25 -9.55
CA LEU A 44 -1.08 8.37 -11.01
C LEU A 44 -2.35 7.88 -11.69
N HIS A 45 -3.06 6.94 -11.08
CA HIS A 45 -4.39 6.52 -11.54
C HIS A 45 -5.35 7.72 -11.67
N GLY A 46 -5.30 8.67 -10.74
CA GLY A 46 -6.12 9.88 -10.80
C GLY A 46 -5.68 10.88 -11.89
N LEU A 47 -4.42 10.84 -12.31
CA LEU A 47 -3.88 11.72 -13.36
C LEU A 47 -4.15 11.15 -14.76
N TYR A 48 -4.19 9.83 -14.90
CA TYR A 48 -4.42 9.13 -16.16
C TYR A 48 -5.53 8.06 -16.04
N PRO A 49 -6.78 8.44 -15.72
CA PRO A 49 -7.85 7.50 -15.39
C PRO A 49 -8.25 6.57 -16.54
N HIS A 50 -7.92 6.93 -17.79
CA HIS A 50 -8.20 6.11 -18.97
C HIS A 50 -7.02 5.23 -19.41
N LEU A 51 -5.82 5.46 -18.88
CA LEU A 51 -4.60 4.75 -19.29
C LEU A 51 -4.03 3.86 -18.18
N ILE A 52 -4.31 4.20 -16.92
CA ILE A 52 -3.84 3.47 -15.75
C ILE A 52 -5.05 2.88 -15.04
N ARG A 53 -4.96 1.60 -14.70
CA ARG A 53 -5.86 0.91 -13.78
C ARG A 53 -5.06 0.52 -12.55
N ALA A 54 -5.49 0.98 -11.37
CA ALA A 54 -4.92 0.52 -10.11
C ALA A 54 -5.64 -0.75 -9.68
N SER A 55 -4.88 -1.79 -9.33
CA SER A 55 -5.42 -3.05 -8.84
C SER A 55 -4.49 -3.65 -7.78
N TYR A 56 -5.04 -4.52 -6.93
CA TYR A 56 -4.32 -5.25 -5.90
C TYR A 56 -4.74 -6.73 -5.88
N ILE A 57 -3.94 -7.57 -5.23
CA ILE A 57 -4.29 -8.98 -5.02
C ILE A 57 -5.19 -9.12 -3.80
N ASP A 58 -6.38 -9.65 -4.02
CA ASP A 58 -7.44 -9.74 -3.03
C ASP A 58 -7.17 -10.79 -1.94
N TYR A 59 -7.70 -10.54 -0.75
CA TYR A 59 -7.54 -11.41 0.42
C TYR A 59 -8.77 -11.34 1.32
N LEU A 60 -9.05 -12.45 2.01
CA LEU A 60 -10.13 -12.54 2.99
C LEU A 60 -9.54 -12.68 4.39
N GLU A 61 -10.04 -11.87 5.33
CA GLU A 61 -9.78 -12.05 6.76
C GLU A 61 -10.93 -12.86 7.39
N VAL A 62 -10.59 -14.05 7.89
CA VAL A 62 -11.50 -14.93 8.62
C VAL A 62 -11.19 -14.80 10.11
N LYS A 63 -12.20 -14.50 10.93
CA LYS A 63 -12.09 -14.48 12.39
C LYS A 63 -12.73 -15.75 12.93
N ASP A 64 -11.91 -16.71 13.36
CA ASP A 64 -12.41 -17.93 14.01
C ASP A 64 -12.84 -17.56 15.45
N GLY A 65 -14.15 -17.49 15.71
CA GLY A 65 -14.65 -17.19 17.06
C GLY A 65 -16.09 -16.72 17.25
N MET A 66 -17.06 -16.98 16.35
CA MET A 66 -18.47 -16.75 16.70
C MET A 66 -19.44 -17.66 15.91
N ASN A 67 -19.58 -18.90 16.36
CA ASN A 67 -20.75 -19.72 16.07
C ASN A 67 -21.51 -19.84 17.39
N ASN A 68 -22.58 -19.06 17.52
CA ASN A 68 -23.56 -19.23 18.58
C ASN A 68 -24.31 -20.54 18.35
N THR A 69 -23.90 -21.61 19.02
CA THR A 69 -24.78 -22.76 19.32
C THR A 69 -24.58 -23.14 20.76
N THR A 70 -25.50 -22.65 21.59
CA THR A 70 -25.76 -23.11 22.95
C THR A 70 -25.97 -24.62 22.93
N SER A 71 -25.10 -25.35 23.59
CA SER A 71 -25.36 -26.71 24.05
C SER A 71 -24.67 -26.84 25.41
N PRO A 72 -25.41 -26.99 26.51
CA PRO A 72 -24.82 -27.12 27.83
C PRO A 72 -24.34 -28.56 28.00
N GLU A 73 -23.04 -28.79 27.82
CA GLU A 73 -22.40 -30.02 28.32
C GLU A 73 -21.92 -29.74 29.75
N VAL A 74 -22.62 -30.37 30.70
CA VAL A 74 -22.25 -30.47 32.10
C VAL A 74 -21.17 -31.55 32.20
N ASP A 75 -20.02 -31.25 32.81
CA ASP A 75 -19.19 -32.30 33.39
C ASP A 75 -18.42 -31.77 34.61
N GLU A 76 -18.72 -32.40 35.75
CA GLU A 76 -17.98 -32.31 37.01
C GLU A 76 -16.64 -33.05 36.88
N SER A 77 -15.54 -32.37 37.19
CA SER A 77 -14.43 -32.86 38.02
C SER A 77 -13.16 -32.04 37.76
N GLY A 78 -12.43 -31.79 38.84
CA GLY A 78 -11.45 -30.72 38.95
C GLY A 78 -10.14 -30.92 38.18
N LEU A 79 -9.43 -29.79 38.14
CA LEU A 79 -8.01 -29.60 37.83
C LEU A 79 -7.59 -29.76 36.36
N LYS A 80 -7.82 -28.70 35.59
CA LYS A 80 -6.92 -28.32 34.49
C LYS A 80 -6.58 -26.83 34.59
N ASN A 81 -5.36 -26.54 35.04
CA ASN A 81 -4.71 -25.26 34.78
C ASN A 81 -4.61 -25.09 33.26
N ARG A 82 -5.53 -24.32 32.67
CA ARG A 82 -5.43 -23.84 31.29
C ARG A 82 -5.51 -22.33 31.31
N SER A 83 -4.38 -21.68 31.57
CA SER A 83 -4.12 -20.32 31.09
C SER A 83 -3.89 -20.32 29.58
N SER A 84 -4.73 -21.03 28.83
CA SER A 84 -4.81 -20.93 27.38
C SER A 84 -5.85 -19.86 27.13
N GLN A 85 -5.45 -18.59 27.24
CA GLN A 85 -6.24 -17.52 26.65
C GLN A 85 -6.39 -17.88 25.18
N GLU A 86 -7.59 -18.29 24.81
CA GLU A 86 -7.98 -18.70 23.48
C GLU A 86 -7.88 -17.46 22.59
N GLN A 87 -6.67 -17.20 22.07
CA GLN A 87 -6.41 -16.08 21.18
C GLN A 87 -7.29 -16.26 19.96
N ILE A 88 -8.17 -15.28 19.71
CA ILE A 88 -8.99 -15.19 18.50
C ILE A 88 -8.06 -15.33 17.30
N LYS A 89 -8.11 -16.48 16.64
CA LYS A 89 -7.25 -16.81 15.52
C LYS A 89 -7.83 -16.15 14.28
N SER A 90 -7.31 -14.97 13.94
CA SER A 90 -7.62 -14.34 12.66
C SER A 90 -6.73 -14.96 11.59
N ARG A 91 -7.34 -15.66 10.62
CA ARG A 91 -6.65 -16.28 9.48
C ARG A 91 -6.87 -15.43 8.23
N ILE A 92 -5.81 -15.22 7.45
CA ILE A 92 -5.92 -14.61 6.11
C ILE A 92 -5.88 -15.70 5.05
N ILE A 93 -6.74 -15.54 4.04
CA ILE A 93 -6.79 -16.38 2.84
C ILE A 93 -6.50 -15.48 1.65
N PHE A 94 -5.41 -15.75 0.93
CA PHE A 94 -5.10 -15.08 -0.33
C PHE A 94 -5.99 -15.64 -1.44
N LEU A 95 -6.75 -14.77 -2.12
CA LEU A 95 -7.66 -15.20 -3.17
C LEU A 95 -6.98 -15.28 -4.54
N TYR A 96 -5.77 -14.73 -4.66
CA TYR A 96 -5.01 -14.63 -5.92
C TYR A 96 -5.80 -13.98 -7.07
N LYS A 97 -6.83 -13.21 -6.71
CA LYS A 97 -7.70 -12.49 -7.64
C LYS A 97 -7.24 -11.05 -7.71
N LEU A 98 -7.08 -10.53 -8.91
CA LEU A 98 -6.82 -9.11 -9.13
C LEU A 98 -8.13 -8.33 -8.94
N THR A 99 -8.14 -7.40 -7.98
CA THR A 99 -9.28 -6.54 -7.66
C THR A 99 -8.91 -5.08 -7.90
N ASP A 100 -9.83 -4.31 -8.48
CA ASP A 100 -9.60 -2.90 -8.77
C ASP A 100 -9.55 -2.05 -7.49
N GLY A 101 -8.65 -1.06 -7.50
CA GLY A 101 -8.42 -0.15 -6.39
C GLY A 101 -6.99 -0.21 -5.84
N VAL A 102 -6.81 0.46 -4.71
CA VAL A 102 -5.53 0.52 -3.99
C VAL A 102 -5.65 -0.35 -2.75
N VAL A 103 -4.63 -1.15 -2.47
CA VAL A 103 -4.61 -2.05 -1.31
C VAL A 103 -4.78 -1.27 0.00
N PRO A 104 -5.58 -1.77 0.95
CA PRO A 104 -5.66 -1.21 2.30
C PRO A 104 -4.31 -1.31 3.03
N SER A 105 -4.02 -0.33 3.90
CA SER A 105 -2.76 -0.22 4.67
C SER A 105 -2.48 -1.41 5.60
N ILE A 106 -3.50 -2.22 5.94
CA ILE A 106 -3.42 -3.26 6.98
C ILE A 106 -2.87 -4.60 6.45
N TYR A 107 -2.68 -4.74 5.13
CA TYR A 107 -2.25 -6.00 4.51
C TYR A 107 -0.94 -6.57 5.08
N VAL A 108 0.06 -5.72 5.35
CA VAL A 108 1.37 -6.18 5.85
C VAL A 108 1.27 -6.72 7.29
N LEU A 109 0.42 -6.12 8.13
CA LEU A 109 0.21 -6.55 9.51
C LEU A 109 -0.44 -7.93 9.60
N ASN A 110 -1.29 -8.23 8.61
CA ASN A 110 -1.90 -9.54 8.45
C ASN A 110 -0.87 -10.64 8.14
N VAL A 111 0.11 -10.35 7.28
CA VAL A 111 1.22 -11.27 6.99
C VAL A 111 2.10 -11.49 8.23
N ALA A 112 2.39 -10.42 9.00
CA ALA A 112 3.11 -10.52 10.26
C ALA A 112 2.43 -11.49 11.26
N ARG A 113 1.10 -11.45 11.33
CA ARG A 113 0.32 -12.38 12.15
C ARG A 113 0.48 -13.83 11.72
N LEU A 114 0.46 -14.09 10.41
CA LEU A 114 0.69 -15.44 9.86
C LEU A 114 2.10 -15.96 10.15
N ALA A 115 3.09 -15.06 10.22
CA ALA A 115 4.46 -15.40 10.58
C ALA A 115 4.67 -15.70 12.08
N GLY A 116 3.60 -15.62 12.90
CA GLY A 116 3.67 -15.87 14.34
C GLY A 116 4.26 -14.71 15.14
N ILE A 117 4.26 -13.48 14.60
CA ILE A 117 4.68 -12.30 15.35
C ILE A 117 3.67 -12.04 16.48
N PRO A 118 4.13 -11.79 17.73
CA PRO A 118 3.24 -11.54 18.87
C PRO A 118 2.26 -10.39 18.62
N LYS A 119 1.04 -10.51 19.16
CA LYS A 119 -0.03 -9.54 18.94
C LYS A 119 0.38 -8.14 19.42
N GLU A 120 1.10 -8.07 20.52
CA GLU A 120 1.57 -6.82 21.14
C GLU A 120 2.48 -6.05 20.17
N VAL A 121 3.35 -6.76 19.45
CA VAL A 121 4.25 -6.17 18.44
C VAL A 121 3.47 -5.71 17.21
N ILE A 122 2.47 -6.47 16.78
CA ILE A 122 1.62 -6.10 15.63
C ILE A 122 0.77 -4.86 15.97
N ASP A 123 0.20 -4.82 17.17
CA ASP A 123 -0.60 -3.70 17.66
C ASP A 123 0.27 -2.43 17.74
N GLU A 124 1.50 -2.52 18.26
CA GLU A 124 2.45 -1.40 18.25
C GLU A 124 2.82 -0.97 16.83
N ALA A 125 3.13 -1.92 15.94
CA ALA A 125 3.47 -1.63 14.55
C ALA A 125 2.32 -0.93 13.82
N GLN A 126 1.06 -1.27 14.12
CA GLN A 126 -0.11 -0.61 13.58
C GLN A 126 -0.19 0.86 14.01
N VAL A 127 0.04 1.15 15.29
CA VAL A 127 0.07 2.53 15.80
C VAL A 127 1.20 3.31 15.12
N LYS A 128 2.40 2.73 15.04
CA LYS A 128 3.54 3.37 14.38
C LYS A 128 3.31 3.63 12.89
N ALA A 129 2.69 2.70 12.18
CA ALA A 129 2.35 2.87 10.77
C ALA A 129 1.38 4.04 10.57
N PHE A 130 0.36 4.16 11.43
CA PHE A 130 -0.59 5.27 11.40
C PHE A 130 0.08 6.61 11.71
N ASP A 131 0.96 6.65 12.72
CA ASP A 131 1.71 7.86 13.08
C ASP A 131 2.63 8.32 11.96
N LEU A 132 3.33 7.38 11.31
CA LEU A 132 4.21 7.66 10.17
C LEU A 132 3.41 8.20 8.98
N GLU A 133 2.29 7.56 8.64
CA GLU A 133 1.43 8.02 7.56
C GLU A 133 0.89 9.43 7.83
N THR A 134 0.48 9.70 9.07
CA THR A 134 -0.02 11.01 9.52
C THR A 134 1.09 12.06 9.48
N SER A 135 2.27 11.73 9.99
CA SER A 135 3.44 12.60 9.99
C SER A 135 3.87 12.95 8.56
N MET A 136 3.86 11.97 7.63
CA MET A 136 4.12 12.21 6.22
C MET A 136 3.05 13.09 5.55
N LYS A 137 1.77 12.93 5.91
CA LYS A 137 0.68 13.81 5.42
C LYS A 137 0.81 15.24 5.96
N ILE A 138 1.15 15.40 7.24
CA ILE A 138 1.36 16.70 7.89
C ILE A 138 2.60 17.38 7.32
N GLN A 139 3.71 16.68 7.16
CA GLN A 139 4.93 17.22 6.55
C GLN A 139 4.68 17.66 5.09
N LYS A 140 3.81 16.97 4.35
CA LYS A 140 3.33 17.44 3.03
C LYS A 140 2.49 18.72 3.13
N LYS A 141 1.70 18.93 4.20
CA LYS A 141 0.90 20.15 4.42
C LYS A 141 1.74 21.33 4.95
N CYS A 142 2.60 21.12 5.93
CA CYS A 142 3.51 22.15 6.45
C CYS A 142 4.61 22.48 5.44
N GLY A 143 5.09 21.46 4.72
CA GLY A 143 5.92 21.62 3.53
C GLY A 143 5.22 22.41 2.44
N LYS A 144 3.89 22.24 2.23
CA LYS A 144 3.10 23.12 1.34
C LYS A 144 3.07 24.59 1.81
N MET A 145 3.16 24.87 3.10
CA MET A 145 3.22 26.24 3.63
C MET A 145 4.62 26.86 3.46
N ALA A 146 5.69 26.07 3.61
CA ALA A 146 7.05 26.47 3.23
C ALA A 146 7.22 26.58 1.69
N HIS A 147 6.52 25.73 0.93
CA HIS A 147 6.51 25.68 -0.53
C HIS A 147 5.58 26.73 -1.16
N LEU A 148 4.63 27.30 -0.42
CA LEU A 148 3.86 28.47 -0.87
C LEU A 148 4.76 29.71 -1.05
N MET A 149 5.94 29.74 -0.41
CA MET A 149 7.00 30.71 -0.71
C MET A 149 8.04 30.21 -1.74
N GLY A 150 7.92 28.97 -2.23
CA GLY A 150 8.88 28.36 -3.16
C GLY A 150 8.20 27.40 -4.14
N ASN A 151 7.41 27.95 -5.07
CA ASN A 151 6.57 27.23 -6.02
C ASN A 151 7.19 25.96 -6.66
N GLY A 152 6.40 24.88 -6.58
CA GLY A 152 6.30 23.74 -7.50
C GLY A 152 7.53 22.85 -7.63
N LEU A 153 7.60 21.68 -6.99
CA LEU A 153 8.56 20.65 -7.41
C LEU A 153 7.88 19.43 -8.07
N TRP A 154 6.61 19.17 -7.74
CA TRP A 154 5.87 18.01 -8.24
C TRP A 154 4.70 18.36 -9.19
N GLN A 155 4.38 19.65 -9.31
CA GLN A 155 3.41 20.19 -10.29
C GLN A 155 4.05 21.27 -11.17
N ARG A 156 5.38 21.24 -11.26
CA ARG A 156 6.09 22.29 -11.95
C ARG A 156 5.87 22.07 -13.45
N LYS A 157 5.16 23.03 -14.08
CA LYS A 157 4.77 22.98 -15.50
C LYS A 157 5.99 22.82 -16.41
N ASP A 158 7.18 23.18 -15.95
CA ASP A 158 8.47 22.97 -16.61
C ASP A 158 8.85 21.48 -16.73
N VAL A 159 8.59 20.63 -15.73
CA VAL A 159 8.84 19.18 -15.84
C VAL A 159 7.85 18.54 -16.80
N VAL A 160 6.58 18.92 -16.70
CA VAL A 160 5.54 18.48 -17.66
C VAL A 160 5.86 19.00 -19.07
N GLN A 161 6.27 20.27 -19.22
CA GLN A 161 6.69 20.85 -20.51
C GLN A 161 8.01 20.29 -21.02
N TYR A 162 8.95 19.93 -20.15
CA TYR A 162 10.21 19.30 -20.52
C TYR A 162 9.94 17.89 -21.06
N ILE A 163 9.08 17.13 -20.37
CA ILE A 163 8.60 15.83 -20.86
C ILE A 163 7.82 16.03 -22.18
N SER A 164 6.93 17.02 -22.30
CA SER A 164 6.24 17.33 -23.56
C SER A 164 7.19 17.72 -24.69
N ARG A 165 8.26 18.48 -24.43
CA ARG A 165 9.29 18.83 -25.43
C ARG A 165 10.10 17.61 -25.89
N ILE A 166 10.39 16.68 -24.98
CA ILE A 166 11.05 15.41 -25.33
C ILE A 166 10.10 14.54 -26.16
N VAL A 167 8.80 14.51 -25.84
CA VAL A 167 7.77 13.81 -26.63
C VAL A 167 7.68 14.37 -28.06
N GLU A 168 7.65 15.70 -28.22
CA GLU A 168 7.57 16.35 -29.54
C GLU A 168 8.83 16.13 -30.40
N GLN A 169 10.00 16.01 -29.77
CA GLN A 169 11.26 15.73 -30.47
C GLN A 169 11.40 14.27 -30.88
N GLY A 170 10.85 13.33 -30.11
CA GLY A 170 10.87 11.89 -30.42
C GLY A 170 9.87 11.44 -31.51
N SER A 171 8.89 12.27 -31.88
CA SER A 171 7.91 11.96 -32.93
C SER A 171 8.37 12.33 -34.35
N LYS A 172 9.57 12.90 -34.52
CA LYS A 172 10.12 13.36 -35.83
C LYS A 172 11.25 12.49 -36.38
N THR A 173 11.50 11.32 -35.80
CA THR A 173 12.44 10.31 -36.29
C THR A 173 11.73 8.99 -36.44
#